data_AF-A0A2D7V253-F1
#
_entry.id   AF-A0A2D7V253-F1
#
_cell.length_a   1.000
_cell.length_b   1.000
_cell.length_c   1.000
_cell.angle_alpha   90.00
_cell.angle_beta   90.00
_cell.angle_gamma   90.00
#
_symmetry.space_group_name_H-M   'P 1'
#
loop_
_entity.id
_entity.type
_entity.pdbx_description
1 polymer ?
#
loop_
_entity_poly.entity_id
_entity_poly.type
_entity_poly.pdbx_seq_one_letter_code
_entity_poly.pdbx_strand_id
1 'polypeptide(L)'
;MTYHHVRKADITVLIGKDSLDLLHSVTTQNVSDLDEYSCVFASILQSNGRMIDRILIMNLVDQIALIHLDGCAQTSRTLLSKSVSWKQEVRIIPLDEGFSSIWVYGVPDSDNLWTIDVDEQIYSSQILNLNRQIVVHLGPDVEIEKMESKLIANGSIMYT
;
A
#
# COMPACT_ATOMS: atom_id res chain seq x y z
N MET A 1 -7.22 -6.66 21.33
CA MET A 1 -5.78 -6.95 21.41
C MET A 1 -5.20 -6.59 20.07
N THR A 2 -4.23 -5.68 20.07
CA THR A 2 -3.70 -5.06 18.86
C THR A 2 -2.48 -5.82 18.38
N TYR A 3 -2.41 -6.07 17.08
CA TYR A 3 -1.27 -6.69 16.44
C TYR A 3 -0.75 -5.77 15.35
N HIS A 4 0.56 -5.78 15.10
CA HIS A 4 1.14 -5.04 13.99
C HIS A 4 2.12 -5.90 13.22
N HIS A 5 2.27 -5.61 11.93
CA HIS A 5 3.25 -6.27 11.06
C HIS A 5 3.96 -5.23 10.22
N VAL A 6 5.29 -5.24 10.24
CA VAL A 6 6.12 -4.35 9.42
C VAL A 6 6.54 -5.09 8.16
N ARG A 7 6.33 -4.45 7.02
CA ARG A 7 6.83 -4.88 5.71
C ARG A 7 7.83 -3.87 5.20
N LYS A 8 9.07 -4.34 5.06
CA LYS A 8 10.16 -3.60 4.43
C LYS A 8 10.27 -4.03 2.97
N ALA A 9 10.67 -3.09 2.11
CA ALA A 9 10.80 -3.28 0.67
C ALA A 9 9.47 -3.67 -0.02
N ASP A 10 9.53 -3.96 -1.32
CA ASP A 10 8.38 -4.36 -2.13
C ASP A 10 7.29 -3.27 -2.23
N ILE A 11 7.76 -2.03 -2.44
CA ILE A 11 6.91 -0.85 -2.64
C ILE A 11 7.18 -0.28 -4.04
N THR A 12 6.12 0.01 -4.77
CA THR A 12 6.20 0.68 -6.07
C THR A 12 5.35 1.94 -6.03
N VAL A 13 5.88 3.06 -6.51
CA VAL A 13 5.10 4.28 -6.68
C VAL A 13 4.86 4.54 -8.15
N LEU A 14 3.61 4.86 -8.48
CA LEU A 14 3.19 5.36 -9.78
C LEU A 14 3.00 6.87 -9.71
N ILE A 15 3.59 7.59 -10.65
CA ILE A 15 3.45 9.05 -10.78
C ILE A 15 2.97 9.39 -12.18
N GLY A 16 1.91 10.18 -12.26
CA GLY A 16 1.36 10.69 -13.52
C GLY A 16 -0.15 10.48 -13.62
N LYS A 17 -0.80 11.29 -14.45
CA LYS A 17 -2.27 11.38 -14.50
C LYS A 17 -2.97 10.09 -14.92
N ASP A 18 -2.28 9.22 -15.67
CA ASP A 18 -2.86 7.99 -16.20
C ASP A 18 -2.58 6.77 -15.30
N SER A 19 -2.11 6.97 -14.06
CA SER A 19 -1.67 5.90 -13.17
C SER A 19 -2.82 5.00 -12.69
N LEU A 20 -3.98 5.57 -12.36
CA LEU A 20 -5.17 4.79 -12.00
C LEU A 20 -5.72 4.01 -13.20
N ASP A 21 -5.74 4.62 -14.39
CA ASP A 21 -6.17 3.97 -15.62
C ASP A 21 -5.28 2.76 -15.99
N LEU A 22 -3.96 2.90 -15.83
CA LEU A 22 -3.04 1.79 -15.98
C LEU A 22 -3.39 0.66 -14.99
N LEU A 23 -3.57 0.98 -13.71
CA LEU A 23 -3.91 -0.02 -12.69
C LEU A 23 -5.25 -0.70 -12.96
N HIS A 24 -6.26 0.05 -13.41
CA HIS A 24 -7.55 -0.50 -13.77
C HIS A 24 -7.43 -1.54 -14.90
N SER A 25 -6.51 -1.33 -15.84
CA SER A 25 -6.31 -2.25 -16.96
C SER A 25 -5.58 -3.56 -16.60
N VAL A 26 -4.83 -3.59 -15.49
CA VAL A 26 -3.98 -4.75 -15.11
C VAL A 26 -4.42 -5.45 -13.82
N THR A 27 -5.35 -4.84 -13.08
CA THR A 27 -5.84 -5.38 -11.80
C THR A 27 -7.26 -5.91 -11.89
N THR A 28 -7.64 -6.76 -10.94
CA THR A 28 -9.00 -7.33 -10.85
C THR A 28 -10.05 -6.36 -10.31
N GLN A 29 -9.64 -5.19 -9.83
CA GLN A 29 -10.54 -4.24 -9.17
C GLN A 29 -10.80 -3.03 -10.05
N ASN A 30 -12.00 -2.45 -9.89
CA ASN A 30 -12.19 -1.09 -10.34
C ASN A 30 -11.46 -0.15 -9.39
N VAL A 31 -10.45 0.54 -9.91
CA VAL A 31 -9.64 1.51 -9.16
C VAL A 31 -9.64 2.89 -9.83
N SER A 32 -10.40 3.09 -10.91
CA SER A 32 -10.49 4.40 -11.57
C SER A 32 -11.02 5.48 -10.64
N ASP A 33 -11.90 5.08 -9.72
CA ASP A 33 -12.62 5.97 -8.81
C ASP A 33 -12.14 5.78 -7.36
N LEU A 34 -10.87 5.39 -7.17
CA LEU A 34 -10.30 5.23 -5.84
C LEU A 34 -10.18 6.60 -5.15
N ASP A 35 -10.92 6.82 -4.08
CA ASP A 35 -10.95 8.07 -3.34
C ASP A 35 -9.55 8.52 -2.89
N GLU A 36 -9.33 9.83 -2.78
CA GLU A 36 -8.11 10.41 -2.22
C GLU A 36 -7.83 9.87 -0.81
N TYR A 37 -6.56 9.56 -0.51
CA TYR A 37 -6.12 9.01 0.78
C TYR A 37 -6.75 7.67 1.17
N SER A 38 -7.44 7.01 0.24
CA SER A 38 -8.02 5.68 0.45
C SER A 38 -7.10 4.58 -0.05
N CYS A 39 -7.39 3.34 0.34
CA CYS A 39 -6.68 2.17 -0.14
C CYS A 39 -7.59 0.98 -0.40
N VAL A 40 -7.16 0.11 -1.32
CA VAL A 40 -7.92 -1.07 -1.73
C VAL A 40 -7.00 -2.23 -2.08
N PHE A 41 -7.40 -3.44 -1.72
CA PHE A 41 -6.72 -4.65 -2.16
C PHE A 41 -7.09 -4.98 -3.60
N ALA A 42 -6.08 -5.26 -4.42
CA ALA A 42 -6.26 -5.72 -5.77
C ALA A 42 -5.32 -6.89 -6.10
N SER A 43 -5.67 -7.70 -7.10
CA SER A 43 -4.79 -8.72 -7.64
C SER A 43 -4.30 -8.30 -9.01
N ILE A 44 -3.00 -8.46 -9.27
CA ILE A 44 -2.43 -8.31 -10.62
C ILE A 44 -2.50 -9.67 -11.31
N LEU A 45 -3.06 -9.69 -12.52
CA LEU A 45 -3.18 -10.90 -13.32
C LEU A 45 -2.27 -10.87 -14.54
N GLN A 46 -1.83 -12.06 -14.96
CA GLN A 46 -1.30 -12.29 -16.30
C GLN A 46 -2.44 -12.25 -17.33
N SER A 47 -2.08 -12.10 -18.61
CA SER A 47 -3.03 -12.18 -19.73
C SER A 47 -3.78 -13.51 -19.83
N ASN A 48 -3.26 -14.59 -19.24
CA ASN A 48 -3.91 -15.90 -19.16
C ASN A 48 -4.84 -16.05 -17.93
N GLY A 49 -5.05 -14.98 -17.15
CA GLY A 49 -5.88 -14.96 -15.95
C GLY A 49 -5.22 -15.51 -14.69
N ARG A 50 -3.95 -15.95 -14.73
CA ARG A 50 -3.22 -16.38 -13.53
C ARG A 50 -2.82 -15.18 -12.68
N MET A 51 -2.99 -15.30 -11.37
CA MET A 51 -2.54 -14.30 -10.42
C MET A 51 -1.00 -14.25 -10.38
N ILE A 52 -0.46 -13.04 -10.53
CA ILE A 52 0.98 -12.76 -10.35
C ILE A 52 1.23 -12.34 -8.90
N ASP A 53 0.37 -11.47 -8.39
CA ASP A 53 0.62 -10.76 -7.15
C ASP A 53 -0.70 -10.29 -6.54
N ARG A 54 -0.69 -10.12 -5.23
CA ARG A 54 -1.70 -9.37 -4.49
C ARG A 54 -1.06 -8.10 -3.99
N ILE A 55 -1.72 -6.98 -4.23
CA ILE A 55 -1.20 -5.67 -3.86
C ILE A 55 -2.23 -4.91 -3.03
N LEU A 56 -1.74 -4.02 -2.18
CA LEU A 56 -2.53 -2.91 -1.67
C LEU A 56 -2.22 -1.69 -2.50
N ILE A 57 -3.25 -1.07 -3.05
CA ILE A 57 -3.17 0.20 -3.77
C ILE A 57 -3.57 1.29 -2.79
N MET A 58 -2.73 2.30 -2.61
CA MET A 58 -2.99 3.47 -1.77
C MET A 58 -2.91 4.73 -2.62
N ASN A 59 -3.99 5.51 -2.65
CA ASN A 59 -4.05 6.76 -3.38
C ASN A 59 -3.49 7.89 -2.50
N LEU A 60 -2.35 8.47 -2.89
CA LEU A 60 -1.68 9.58 -2.21
C LEU A 60 -2.00 10.93 -2.87
N VAL A 61 -3.05 10.99 -3.69
CA VAL A 61 -3.49 12.15 -4.49
C VAL A 61 -2.61 12.39 -5.71
N ASP A 62 -1.38 12.84 -5.52
CA ASP A 62 -0.44 13.10 -6.61
C ASP A 62 0.28 11.84 -7.10
N GLN A 63 0.27 10.80 -6.27
CA GLN A 63 0.99 9.55 -6.45
C GLN A 63 0.12 8.36 -6.04
N ILE A 64 0.45 7.18 -6.54
CA ILE A 64 -0.19 5.94 -6.10
C ILE A 64 0.89 4.99 -5.61
N ALA A 65 0.78 4.55 -4.35
CA ALA A 65 1.65 3.54 -3.81
C ALA A 65 1.02 2.14 -3.98
N LEU A 66 1.85 1.20 -4.42
CA LEU A 66 1.55 -0.23 -4.49
C LEU A 66 2.44 -0.93 -3.46
N ILE A 67 1.81 -1.54 -2.46
CA ILE A 67 2.51 -2.38 -1.47
C ILE A 67 2.28 -3.83 -1.87
N HIS A 68 3.35 -4.52 -2.27
CA HIS A 68 3.27 -5.89 -2.78
C HIS A 68 3.22 -6.91 -1.64
N LEU A 69 2.39 -7.94 -1.78
CA LEU A 69 2.15 -8.88 -0.69
C LEU A 69 2.95 -10.19 -0.77
N ASP A 70 3.35 -10.60 -1.98
CA ASP A 70 3.88 -11.94 -2.26
C ASP A 70 5.33 -11.95 -2.79
N GLY A 71 6.16 -10.94 -2.50
CA GLY A 71 7.56 -10.88 -2.98
C GLY A 71 7.69 -10.79 -4.51
N CYS A 72 6.61 -10.39 -5.17
CA CYS A 72 6.47 -10.40 -6.62
C CYS A 72 6.68 -9.01 -7.25
N ALA A 73 7.15 -8.01 -6.49
CA ALA A 73 7.22 -6.62 -6.91
C ALA A 73 7.96 -6.44 -8.24
N GLN A 74 9.11 -7.10 -8.42
CA GLN A 74 9.88 -6.99 -9.67
C GLN A 74 9.11 -7.50 -10.90
N THR A 75 8.34 -8.59 -10.73
CA THR A 75 7.54 -9.17 -11.82
C THR A 75 6.34 -8.29 -12.12
N SER A 76 5.68 -7.77 -11.07
CA SER A 76 4.59 -6.81 -11.17
C SER A 76 5.02 -5.51 -11.87
N ARG A 77 6.17 -4.93 -11.51
CA ARG A 77 6.75 -3.76 -12.20
C ARG A 77 7.05 -4.04 -13.67
N THR A 78 7.61 -5.22 -13.96
CA THR A 78 7.89 -5.62 -15.36
C THR A 78 6.60 -5.70 -16.18
N LEU A 79 5.51 -6.21 -15.60
CA LEU A 79 4.20 -6.21 -16.26
C LEU A 79 3.69 -4.79 -16.44
N LEU A 80 3.67 -3.98 -15.38
CA LEU A 80 3.20 -2.59 -15.41
C LEU A 80 3.90 -1.81 -16.52
N SER A 81 5.23 -1.86 -16.58
CA SER A 81 6.04 -1.17 -17.60
C SER A 81 5.72 -1.62 -19.03
N LYS A 82 5.31 -2.89 -19.23
CA LYS A 82 4.88 -3.39 -20.55
C LYS A 82 3.46 -2.98 -20.90
N SER A 83 2.62 -2.72 -19.91
CA SER A 83 1.23 -2.31 -20.07
C SER A 83 1.06 -0.81 -20.28
N VAL A 84 2.08 0.01 -19.98
CA VAL A 84 2.08 1.45 -20.27
C VAL A 84 2.03 1.66 -21.78
N SER A 85 0.93 2.28 -22.24
CA SER A 85 0.79 2.73 -23.62
C SER A 85 1.65 3.97 -23.89
N TRP A 86 2.10 4.14 -25.13
CA TRP A 86 2.92 5.29 -25.54
C TRP A 86 2.24 6.66 -25.37
N LYS A 87 0.90 6.68 -25.25
CA LYS A 87 0.12 7.91 -24.97
C LYS A 87 -0.05 8.20 -23.48
N GLN A 88 0.22 7.22 -22.62
CA GLN A 88 0.03 7.36 -21.18
C GLN A 88 1.23 8.03 -20.53
N GLU A 89 0.93 8.91 -19.58
CA GLU A 89 1.88 9.60 -18.73
C GLU A 89 1.91 8.91 -17.37
N VAL A 90 2.76 7.89 -17.25
CA VAL A 90 2.99 7.14 -16.00
C VAL A 90 4.47 6.85 -15.85
N ARG A 91 5.01 7.15 -14.66
CA ARG A 91 6.34 6.73 -14.22
C ARG A 91 6.19 5.69 -13.13
N ILE A 92 6.92 4.59 -13.26
CA ILE A 92 6.93 3.49 -12.29
C ILE A 92 8.26 3.57 -11.54
N ILE A 93 8.22 3.84 -10.25
CA ILE A 93 9.39 4.08 -9.40
C ILE A 93 9.44 2.98 -8.33
N PRO A 94 10.50 2.16 -8.27
CA PRO A 94 10.71 1.26 -7.15
C PRO A 94 11.12 2.06 -5.90
N LEU A 95 10.48 1.79 -4.76
CA LEU A 95 10.83 2.33 -3.44
C LEU A 95 11.16 1.18 -2.47
N ASP A 96 11.91 0.18 -2.94
CA ASP A 96 12.30 -0.95 -2.11
C ASP A 96 13.29 -0.56 -1.00
N GLU A 97 14.03 0.52 -1.20
CA GLU A 97 15.00 1.04 -0.26
C GLU A 97 14.48 2.33 0.38
N GLY A 98 14.56 2.42 1.71
CA GLY A 98 14.26 3.63 2.47
C GLY A 98 12.79 3.85 2.79
N PHE A 99 11.89 2.97 2.36
CA PHE A 99 10.46 3.00 2.67
C PHE A 99 9.95 1.66 3.19
N SER A 100 9.03 1.74 4.13
CA SER A 100 8.37 0.60 4.75
C SER A 100 6.89 0.87 4.95
N SER A 101 6.13 -0.20 5.16
CA SER A 101 4.75 -0.11 5.61
C SER A 101 4.54 -0.87 6.92
N ILE A 102 3.69 -0.33 7.78
CA ILE A 102 3.26 -1.02 9.00
C ILE A 102 1.75 -1.19 8.98
N TRP A 103 1.33 -2.42 9.25
CA TRP A 103 -0.04 -2.88 9.15
C TRP A 103 -0.55 -3.18 10.55
N VAL A 104 -1.54 -2.45 11.02
CA VAL A 104 -2.08 -2.54 12.38
C VAL A 104 -3.47 -3.19 12.32
N TYR A 105 -3.65 -4.23 13.13
CA TYR A 105 -4.85 -5.06 13.19
C TYR A 105 -5.47 -5.02 14.58
N GLY A 106 -6.78 -5.25 14.63
CA GLY A 106 -7.51 -5.31 15.91
C GLY A 106 -7.72 -3.93 16.54
N VAL A 107 -7.72 -2.88 15.71
CA VAL A 107 -8.10 -1.52 16.11
C VAL A 107 -9.60 -1.49 16.41
N PRO A 108 -10.05 -0.98 17.57
CA PRO A 108 -11.47 -0.89 17.91
C PRO A 108 -12.20 0.13 17.02
N ASP A 109 -13.43 -0.19 16.60
CA ASP A 109 -14.28 0.68 15.77
C ASP A 109 -14.57 2.08 16.38
N SER A 110 -14.41 2.23 17.70
CA SER A 110 -14.67 3.47 18.44
C SER A 110 -13.46 4.39 18.60
N ASP A 111 -12.26 3.90 18.32
CA ASP A 111 -11.05 4.72 18.40
C ASP A 111 -10.89 5.42 17.06
N ASN A 112 -11.19 6.73 17.03
CA ASN A 112 -10.65 7.62 16.01
C ASN A 112 -9.16 7.29 15.90
N LEU A 113 -8.78 6.79 14.73
CA LEU A 113 -7.43 6.52 14.23
C LEU A 113 -6.38 6.78 15.31
N TRP A 114 -5.70 5.72 15.74
CA TRP A 114 -4.39 5.80 16.37
C TRP A 114 -3.47 6.53 15.39
N THR A 115 -3.60 7.85 15.35
CA THR A 115 -2.90 8.75 14.47
C THR A 115 -1.61 8.95 15.21
N ILE A 116 -0.72 7.97 15.08
CA ILE A 116 0.65 8.16 15.49
C ILE A 116 1.21 9.11 14.45
N ASP A 117 1.03 10.40 14.71
CA ASP A 117 1.60 11.44 13.89
C ASP A 117 3.12 11.36 14.08
N VAL A 118 3.81 11.05 12.99
CA VAL A 118 5.27 11.03 12.94
C VAL A 118 5.68 11.90 11.78
N ASP A 119 6.08 13.13 12.12
CA ASP A 119 6.74 14.10 11.27
C ASP A 119 6.06 14.35 9.89
N GLU A 120 4.74 14.13 9.78
CA GLU A 120 3.90 14.30 8.57
C GLU A 120 4.36 13.50 7.32
N GLN A 121 5.33 12.59 7.46
CA GLN A 121 5.89 11.79 6.37
C GLN A 121 5.26 10.40 6.26
N ILE A 122 4.27 10.11 7.10
CA ILE A 122 3.55 8.84 7.12
C ILE A 122 2.16 9.04 6.52
N TYR A 123 1.92 8.37 5.39
CA TYR A 123 0.60 8.23 4.81
C TYR A 123 -0.14 7.09 5.51
N SER A 124 -1.34 7.39 6.00
CA SER A 124 -2.16 6.43 6.73
C SER A 124 -3.49 6.25 6.03
N SER A 125 -3.89 5.00 5.82
CA SER A 125 -5.21 4.69 5.28
C SER A 125 -5.79 3.47 5.98
N GLN A 126 -7.09 3.29 5.84
CA GLN A 126 -7.83 2.29 6.61
C GLN A 126 -8.68 1.43 5.68
N ILE A 127 -8.61 0.12 5.93
CA ILE A 127 -9.32 -0.91 5.19
C ILE A 127 -10.35 -1.52 6.13
N LEU A 128 -11.62 -1.48 5.73
CA LEU A 128 -12.71 -2.17 6.41
C LEU A 128 -12.95 -3.51 5.72
N ASN A 129 -12.62 -4.61 6.40
CA ASN A 129 -12.82 -5.96 5.87
C ASN A 129 -13.64 -6.81 6.85
N LEU A 130 -14.88 -7.15 6.49
CA LEU A 130 -15.74 -8.10 7.21
C LEU A 130 -15.75 -7.91 8.75
N ASN A 131 -15.90 -6.66 9.21
CA ASN A 131 -15.89 -6.22 10.62
C ASN A 131 -14.51 -6.20 11.30
N ARG A 132 -13.44 -6.08 10.51
CA ARG A 132 -12.09 -5.83 11.02
C ARG A 132 -11.51 -4.61 10.32
N GLN A 133 -11.13 -3.62 11.12
CA GLN A 133 -10.36 -2.48 10.66
C GLN A 133 -8.88 -2.87 10.60
N ILE A 134 -8.27 -2.62 9.45
CA ILE A 134 -6.82 -2.69 9.25
C ILE A 134 -6.36 -1.27 8.95
N VAL A 135 -5.42 -0.75 9.73
CA VAL A 135 -4.80 0.55 9.45
C VAL A 135 -3.44 0.29 8.83
N VAL A 136 -3.19 0.86 7.66
CA VAL A 136 -1.94 0.72 6.94
C VAL A 136 -1.26 2.07 6.89
N HIS A 137 -0.02 2.09 7.37
CA HIS A 137 0.83 3.26 7.37
C HIS A 137 2.00 3.02 6.42
N LEU A 138 2.33 4.00 5.60
CA LEU A 138 3.41 3.98 4.62
C LEU A 138 4.27 5.21 4.81
N GLY A 139 5.58 5.03 4.91
CA GLY A 139 6.50 6.16 5.06
C GLY A 139 7.97 5.72 5.03
N PRO A 140 8.89 6.67 5.22
CA PRO A 140 10.31 6.37 5.29
C PRO A 140 10.63 5.39 6.42
N ASP A 141 11.64 4.55 6.23
CA ASP A 141 12.03 3.50 7.19
C ASP A 141 12.23 4.05 8.61
N VAL A 142 12.91 5.19 8.73
CA VAL A 142 13.19 5.84 10.01
C VAL A 142 11.91 6.22 10.75
N GLU A 143 10.90 6.71 10.04
CA GLU A 143 9.63 7.12 10.63
C GLU A 143 8.76 5.91 11.00
N ILE A 144 8.79 4.86 10.17
CA ILE A 144 8.12 3.59 10.46
C ILE A 144 8.74 2.90 11.69
N GLU A 145 10.06 2.94 11.87
CA GLU A 145 10.74 2.39 13.05
C GLU A 145 10.40 3.16 14.33
N LYS A 146 10.30 4.50 14.26
CA LYS A 146 9.77 5.32 15.37
C LYS A 146 8.33 4.93 15.70
N MET A 147 7.49 4.73 14.69
CA MET A 147 6.09 4.35 14.85
C MET A 147 5.92 2.96 15.47
N GLU A 148 6.68 1.98 14.98
CA GLU A 148 6.74 0.62 15.52
C GLU A 148 7.12 0.63 17.01
N SER A 149 8.17 1.40 17.37
CA SER A 149 8.60 1.55 18.76
C SER A 149 7.47 2.08 19.66
N LYS A 150 6.70 3.07 19.18
CA LYS A 150 5.51 3.59 19.88
C LYS A 150 4.41 2.54 20.01
N LEU A 151 4.15 1.74 18.97
CA LEU A 151 3.15 0.67 19.01
C LEU A 151 3.50 -0.41 20.03
N ILE A 152 4.77 -0.82 20.08
CA ILE A 152 5.27 -1.79 21.07
C ILE A 152 5.13 -1.22 22.48
N ALA A 153 5.52 0.05 22.69
CA ALA A 153 5.39 0.72 23.99
C ALA A 153 3.93 0.79 24.47
N ASN A 154 2.98 0.88 23.53
CA ASN A 154 1.53 0.89 23.81
C ASN A 154 0.91 -0.52 23.89
N GLY A 155 1.72 -1.59 23.90
CA GLY A 155 1.26 -2.96 24.10
C GLY A 155 0.77 -3.68 22.84
N SER A 156 1.05 -3.15 21.64
CA SER A 156 0.82 -3.87 20.39
C SER A 156 1.82 -5.01 20.22
N ILE A 157 1.35 -6.15 19.72
CA ILE A 157 2.19 -7.34 19.52
C ILE A 157 2.61 -7.44 18.06
N MET A 158 3.91 -7.64 17.82
CA MET A 158 4.42 -7.89 16.49
C MET A 158 3.95 -9.26 15.99
N TYR A 159 3.31 -9.27 14.83
CA TYR A 159 2.94 -10.45 14.07
C TYR A 159 4.09 -10.75 13.10
N THR A 160 4.83 -11.83 13.37
CA THR A 160 5.89 -12.33 12.49
C THR A 160 5.33 -13.09 11.30
#